data_AF-A0A841F8V3-F1
#
_entry.id   AF-A0A841F8V3-F1
#
_cell.length_a   1.000
_cell.length_b   1.000
_cell.length_c   1.000
_cell.angle_alpha   90.00
_cell.angle_beta   90.00
_cell.angle_gamma   90.00
#
_symmetry.space_group_name_H-M   'P 1'
#
loop_
_entity.id
_entity.type
_entity.pdbx_description
1 polymer ?
#
loop_
_entity_poly.entity_id
_entity_poly.type
_entity_poly.pdbx_seq_one_letter_code
_entity_poly.pdbx_strand_id
1 'polypeptide(L)'
;MTRVAVMVIHGLGMQKENYADKLITCLSKQMDRVMVQPGAAEQLLDIEPVFWADVFEEREEALFQQLVRSPGLNYQALRRFVIHYLADAVAYQPVEKQGHNYDAVHRTLSRAMHALAQRNGPEAPLCVIAHSLGAVIASNFFYDLQYPSSSRIPEIMDVNAALERGDTLTNFYTFGTTLPLWSLRYDNFSRPIQVPSSQAAQHFPGLEGEWINFYERNDILGYPLRPIDPAYAAAVKEDIEIRVGGPATSWNPLSHGGYFASERMNLRIAQGLARTWTWVNR
;
A
#
# COMPACT_ATOMS: atom_id res chain seq x y z
N MET A 1 22.46 14.02 3.51
CA MET A 1 21.44 13.34 4.32
C MET A 1 20.51 12.62 3.39
N THR A 2 20.22 11.37 3.67
CA THR A 2 19.35 10.50 2.87
C THR A 2 17.93 10.61 3.40
N ARG A 3 16.99 11.00 2.54
CA ARG A 3 15.55 10.99 2.87
C ARG A 3 15.03 9.56 2.83
N VAL A 4 13.96 9.29 3.59
CA VAL A 4 13.20 8.05 3.44
C VAL A 4 12.23 8.23 2.28
N ALA A 5 12.35 7.38 1.27
CA ALA A 5 11.41 7.31 0.17
C ALA A 5 10.12 6.63 0.66
N VAL A 6 8.97 7.28 0.48
CA VAL A 6 7.68 6.80 0.98
C VAL A 6 6.72 6.67 -0.19
N MET A 7 6.33 5.45 -0.52
CA MET A 7 5.33 5.18 -1.53
C MET A 7 3.96 4.99 -0.88
N VAL A 8 2.96 5.79 -1.25
CA VAL A 8 1.59 5.67 -0.77
C VAL A 8 0.72 5.04 -1.85
N ILE A 9 -0.04 3.99 -1.52
CA ILE A 9 -0.86 3.25 -2.48
C ILE A 9 -2.32 3.22 -2.00
N HIS A 10 -3.23 3.74 -2.83
CA HIS A 10 -4.66 3.77 -2.51
C HIS A 10 -5.36 2.42 -2.71
N GLY A 11 -6.54 2.33 -2.12
CA GLY A 11 -7.52 1.28 -2.32
C GLY A 11 -8.56 1.60 -3.40
N LEU A 12 -9.60 0.78 -3.46
CA LEU A 12 -10.69 0.91 -4.42
C LEU A 12 -11.51 2.19 -4.22
N GLY A 13 -12.04 2.74 -5.31
CA GLY A 13 -12.96 3.88 -5.29
C GLY A 13 -12.33 5.26 -5.04
N MET A 14 -11.00 5.37 -4.98
CA MET A 14 -10.29 6.65 -4.93
C MET A 14 -10.01 7.12 -6.37
N GLN A 15 -10.87 7.99 -6.90
CA GLN A 15 -10.84 8.46 -8.30
C GLN A 15 -10.22 9.86 -8.44
N LYS A 16 -9.44 10.32 -7.46
CA LYS A 16 -8.79 11.64 -7.51
C LYS A 16 -7.33 11.51 -7.15
N GLU A 17 -6.48 12.16 -7.94
CA GLU A 17 -5.02 12.21 -7.71
C GLU A 17 -4.66 12.73 -6.31
N ASN A 18 -5.51 13.57 -5.73
CA ASN A 18 -5.32 14.19 -4.41
C ASN A 18 -5.76 13.31 -3.22
N TYR A 19 -5.98 12.01 -3.43
CA TYR A 19 -6.45 11.09 -2.37
C TYR A 19 -5.51 11.05 -1.16
N ALA A 20 -4.20 11.23 -1.38
CA ALA A 20 -3.18 11.09 -0.35
C ALA A 20 -3.00 12.35 0.51
N ASP A 21 -3.51 13.51 0.08
CA ASP A 21 -3.29 14.81 0.75
C ASP A 21 -3.57 14.76 2.24
N LYS A 22 -4.67 14.11 2.63
CA LYS A 22 -5.08 14.00 4.02
C LYS A 22 -4.10 13.18 4.84
N LEU A 23 -3.66 12.04 4.30
CA LEU A 23 -2.66 11.19 4.94
C LEU A 23 -1.32 11.94 5.05
N ILE A 24 -0.86 12.55 3.97
CA ILE A 24 0.39 13.32 3.94
C ILE A 24 0.35 14.43 5.00
N THR A 25 -0.72 15.23 5.04
CA THR A 25 -0.87 16.30 6.03
C THR A 25 -0.83 15.77 7.46
N CYS A 26 -1.57 14.70 7.74
CA CYS A 26 -1.62 14.11 9.08
C CYS A 26 -0.29 13.46 9.47
N LEU A 27 0.35 12.74 8.57
CA LEU A 27 1.66 12.11 8.78
C LEU A 27 2.74 13.17 9.02
N SER A 28 2.78 14.21 8.20
CA SER A 28 3.75 15.30 8.34
C SER A 28 3.64 15.99 9.70
N LYS A 29 2.41 16.26 10.16
CA LYS A 29 2.17 16.80 11.50
C LYS A 29 2.71 15.89 12.61
N GLN A 30 2.57 14.56 12.47
CA GLN A 30 3.10 13.63 13.48
C GLN A 30 4.61 13.49 13.38
N MET A 31 5.20 13.57 12.18
CA MET A 31 6.65 13.58 11.99
C MET A 31 7.29 14.78 12.68
N ASP A 32 6.75 15.98 12.48
CA ASP A 32 7.25 17.20 13.14
C ASP A 32 7.19 17.09 14.67
N ARG A 33 6.14 16.46 15.20
CA ARG A 33 5.99 16.18 16.63
C ARG A 33 7.00 15.15 17.14
N VAL A 34 7.20 14.06 16.42
CA VAL A 34 8.13 12.98 16.81
C VAL A 34 9.57 13.46 16.76
N MET A 35 9.93 14.24 15.74
CA MET A 35 11.28 14.79 15.58
C MET A 35 11.51 16.06 16.40
N VAL A 36 10.46 16.63 17.00
CA VAL A 36 10.50 17.90 17.73
C VAL A 36 11.09 19.03 16.87
N GLN A 37 10.75 19.02 15.58
CA GLN A 37 11.27 19.94 14.58
C GLN A 37 10.18 20.28 13.56
N PRO A 38 9.78 21.56 13.44
CA PRO A 38 8.87 22.00 12.38
C PRO A 38 9.45 21.76 10.98
N GLY A 39 8.64 21.24 10.06
CA GLY A 39 9.07 20.94 8.69
C GLY A 39 9.99 19.72 8.58
N ALA A 40 10.08 18.89 9.63
CA ALA A 40 10.84 17.65 9.60
C ALA A 40 10.32 16.72 8.49
N ALA A 41 9.01 16.61 8.31
CA ALA A 41 8.48 15.74 7.26
C ALA A 41 9.04 16.08 5.86
N GLU A 42 9.06 17.37 5.50
CA GLU A 42 9.56 17.85 4.20
C GLU A 42 11.06 17.59 4.03
N GLN A 43 11.84 17.71 5.11
CA GLN A 43 13.29 17.51 5.08
C GLN A 43 13.70 16.04 5.08
N LEU A 44 12.91 15.17 5.74
CA LEU A 44 13.32 13.80 6.07
C LEU A 44 12.64 12.74 5.19
N LEU A 45 11.47 13.04 4.62
CA LEU A 45 10.65 12.09 3.85
C LEU A 45 10.40 12.62 2.45
N ASP A 46 10.49 11.77 1.42
CA ASP A 46 9.99 12.06 0.07
C ASP A 46 8.78 11.14 -0.20
N ILE A 47 7.58 11.71 -0.26
CA ILE A 47 6.32 10.96 -0.35
C ILE A 47 5.78 11.01 -1.77
N GLU A 48 5.61 9.84 -2.39
CA GLU A 48 5.05 9.65 -3.73
C GLU A 48 3.70 8.89 -3.65
N PRO A 49 2.56 9.57 -3.89
CA PRO A 49 1.28 8.91 -4.09
C PRO A 49 1.23 8.16 -5.43
N VAL A 50 0.95 6.87 -5.40
CA VAL A 50 0.75 6.06 -6.60
C VAL A 50 -0.72 6.06 -6.95
N PHE A 51 -1.05 6.41 -8.19
CA PHE A 51 -2.41 6.36 -8.72
C PHE A 51 -2.50 5.25 -9.77
N TRP A 52 -3.17 4.14 -9.42
CA TRP A 52 -3.30 2.97 -10.28
C TRP A 52 -4.73 2.78 -10.82
N ALA A 53 -5.71 3.53 -10.30
CA ALA A 53 -7.12 3.43 -10.70
C ALA A 53 -7.35 3.72 -12.21
N ASP A 54 -6.51 4.55 -12.83
CA ASP A 54 -6.57 4.87 -14.27
C ASP A 54 -6.56 3.62 -15.18
N VAL A 55 -5.99 2.51 -14.71
CA VAL A 55 -5.94 1.26 -15.47
C VAL A 55 -7.35 0.70 -15.77
N PHE A 56 -8.32 0.96 -14.88
CA PHE A 56 -9.65 0.37 -14.94
C PHE A 56 -10.78 1.39 -15.15
N GLU A 57 -10.58 2.66 -14.77
CA GLU A 57 -11.64 3.66 -14.61
C GLU A 57 -12.59 3.77 -15.83
N GLU A 58 -12.04 3.89 -17.04
CA GLU A 58 -12.87 4.02 -18.26
C GLU A 58 -13.77 2.79 -18.49
N ARG A 59 -13.23 1.59 -18.28
CA ARG A 59 -13.94 0.33 -18.49
C ARG A 59 -14.99 0.09 -17.42
N GLU A 60 -14.68 0.46 -16.18
CA GLU A 60 -15.62 0.35 -15.07
C GLU A 60 -16.80 1.32 -15.20
N GLU A 61 -16.57 2.57 -15.59
CA GLU A 61 -17.66 3.52 -15.81
C GLU A 61 -18.54 3.08 -16.98
N ALA A 62 -17.94 2.58 -18.07
CA ALA A 62 -18.70 2.01 -19.18
C ALA A 62 -19.57 0.81 -18.74
N LEU A 63 -19.01 -0.09 -17.94
CA LEU A 63 -19.73 -1.25 -17.40
C LEU A 63 -20.87 -0.82 -16.46
N PHE A 64 -20.63 0.16 -15.59
CA PHE A 64 -21.65 0.70 -14.69
C PHE A 64 -22.79 1.36 -15.46
N GLN A 65 -22.47 2.13 -16.50
CA GLN A 65 -23.45 2.75 -17.36
C GLN A 65 -24.34 1.69 -18.03
N GLN A 66 -23.72 0.66 -18.61
CA GLN A 66 -24.42 -0.40 -19.32
C GLN A 66 -25.28 -1.27 -18.40
N LEU A 67 -24.77 -1.68 -17.24
CA LEU A 67 -25.44 -2.64 -16.36
C LEU A 67 -26.38 -2.00 -15.34
N VAL A 68 -26.12 -0.76 -14.92
CA VAL A 68 -26.84 -0.14 -13.79
C VAL A 68 -27.63 1.08 -14.22
N ARG A 69 -26.99 2.07 -14.88
CA ARG A 69 -27.69 3.33 -15.24
C ARG A 69 -28.70 3.13 -16.36
N SER A 70 -28.29 2.53 -17.48
CA SER A 70 -29.17 2.35 -18.64
C SER A 70 -30.43 1.52 -18.34
N PRO A 71 -30.36 0.42 -17.56
CA PRO A 71 -31.55 -0.34 -17.17
C PRO A 71 -32.34 0.29 -16.01
N GLY A 72 -31.86 1.40 -15.43
CA GLY A 72 -32.53 2.09 -14.31
C GLY A 72 -32.58 1.27 -13.03
N LEU A 73 -31.54 0.48 -12.72
CA LEU A 73 -31.56 -0.39 -11.54
C LEU A 73 -31.58 0.42 -10.23
N ASN A 74 -32.27 -0.09 -9.21
CA ASN A 74 -32.29 0.50 -7.86
C ASN A 74 -30.90 0.47 -7.19
N TYR A 75 -30.74 1.10 -6.02
CA TYR A 75 -29.50 1.02 -5.22
C TYR A 75 -28.21 1.34 -6.02
N GLN A 76 -28.27 2.29 -6.96
CA GLN A 76 -27.18 2.58 -7.90
C GLN A 76 -25.85 2.84 -7.20
N ALA A 77 -25.86 3.54 -6.05
CA ALA A 77 -24.65 3.80 -5.28
C ALA A 77 -24.03 2.51 -4.70
N LEU A 78 -24.84 1.61 -4.16
CA LEU A 78 -24.37 0.32 -3.64
C LEU A 78 -23.88 -0.57 -4.78
N ARG A 79 -24.60 -0.63 -5.90
CA ARG A 79 -24.17 -1.37 -7.10
C ARG A 79 -22.88 -0.82 -7.68
N ARG A 80 -22.70 0.50 -7.69
CA ARG A 80 -21.45 1.16 -8.09
C ARG A 80 -20.30 0.67 -7.21
N PHE A 81 -20.48 0.70 -5.89
CA PHE A 81 -19.49 0.18 -4.96
C PHE A 81 -19.18 -1.30 -5.18
N VAL A 82 -20.19 -2.16 -5.34
CA VAL A 82 -20.00 -3.59 -5.58
C VAL A 82 -19.27 -3.85 -6.89
N ILE A 83 -19.63 -3.13 -7.96
CA ILE A 83 -18.96 -3.25 -9.26
C ILE A 83 -17.51 -2.82 -9.11
N HIS A 84 -17.22 -1.62 -8.58
CA HIS A 84 -15.84 -1.20 -8.39
C HIS A 84 -15.07 -2.17 -7.49
N TYR A 85 -15.67 -2.67 -6.41
CA TYR A 85 -14.98 -3.55 -5.49
C TYR A 85 -14.70 -4.95 -6.07
N LEU A 86 -15.72 -5.61 -6.60
CA LEU A 86 -15.61 -6.98 -7.11
C LEU A 86 -15.01 -7.03 -8.51
N ALA A 87 -15.37 -6.09 -9.40
CA ALA A 87 -14.83 -6.06 -10.75
C ALA A 87 -13.33 -5.79 -10.72
N ASP A 88 -12.84 -4.85 -9.92
CA ASP A 88 -11.40 -4.64 -9.79
C ASP A 88 -10.69 -5.82 -9.11
N ALA A 89 -11.28 -6.45 -8.09
CA ALA A 89 -10.68 -7.66 -7.50
C ALA A 89 -10.59 -8.82 -8.50
N VAL A 90 -11.55 -8.92 -9.42
CA VAL A 90 -11.56 -9.92 -10.51
C VAL A 90 -10.64 -9.51 -11.66
N ALA A 91 -10.58 -8.23 -12.01
CA ALA A 91 -9.79 -7.69 -13.11
C ALA A 91 -8.31 -7.58 -12.74
N TYR A 92 -8.00 -7.35 -11.46
CA TYR A 92 -6.68 -7.43 -10.85
C TYR A 92 -6.32 -8.88 -10.53
N GLN A 93 -6.24 -9.71 -11.56
CA GLN A 93 -5.74 -11.07 -11.46
C GLN A 93 -4.59 -11.30 -12.44
N PRO A 94 -3.58 -12.07 -12.03
CA PRO A 94 -2.63 -12.60 -12.98
C PRO A 94 -3.34 -13.47 -14.00
N VAL A 95 -2.99 -13.31 -15.28
CA VAL A 95 -3.41 -14.21 -16.36
C VAL A 95 -2.17 -14.87 -16.98
N GLU A 96 -2.38 -15.92 -17.78
CA GLU A 96 -1.30 -16.76 -18.31
C GLU A 96 -0.24 -16.00 -19.10
N LYS A 97 -0.63 -14.88 -19.74
CA LYS A 97 0.28 -14.00 -20.48
C LYS A 97 0.52 -12.71 -19.70
N GLN A 98 1.74 -12.18 -19.78
CA GLN A 98 2.02 -10.82 -19.31
C GLN A 98 1.44 -9.77 -20.28
N GLY A 99 1.36 -8.53 -19.83
CA GLY A 99 0.89 -7.37 -20.59
C GLY A 99 -0.56 -6.98 -20.32
N HIS A 100 -1.19 -7.55 -19.30
CA HIS A 100 -2.59 -7.25 -18.95
C HIS A 100 -2.68 -6.33 -17.72
N ASN A 101 -3.88 -6.25 -17.12
CA ASN A 101 -4.19 -5.30 -16.06
C ASN A 101 -3.27 -5.44 -14.84
N TYR A 102 -2.92 -6.67 -14.45
CA TYR A 102 -1.98 -6.91 -13.35
C TYR A 102 -0.62 -6.21 -13.60
N ASP A 103 -0.04 -6.40 -14.78
CA ASP A 103 1.25 -5.80 -15.14
C ASP A 103 1.12 -4.30 -15.38
N ALA A 104 -0.04 -3.84 -15.87
CA ALA A 104 -0.32 -2.41 -16.02
C ALA A 104 -0.36 -1.69 -14.67
N VAL A 105 -1.00 -2.29 -13.65
CA VAL A 105 -0.97 -1.79 -12.27
C VAL A 105 0.46 -1.80 -11.74
N HIS A 106 1.19 -2.91 -11.89
CA HIS A 106 2.58 -3.01 -11.42
C HIS A 106 3.51 -1.98 -12.07
N ARG A 107 3.33 -1.66 -13.35
CA ARG A 107 4.03 -0.55 -14.02
C ARG A 107 3.83 0.80 -13.35
N THR A 108 2.65 1.08 -12.80
CA THR A 108 2.42 2.35 -12.08
C THR A 108 3.29 2.43 -10.83
N LEU A 109 3.44 1.32 -10.10
CA LEU A 109 4.32 1.22 -8.94
C LEU A 109 5.79 1.34 -9.38
N SER A 110 6.21 0.63 -10.45
CA SER A 110 7.59 0.72 -10.97
C SER A 110 7.98 2.15 -11.35
N ARG A 111 7.07 2.91 -11.97
CA ARG A 111 7.31 4.33 -12.29
C ARG A 111 7.44 5.21 -11.05
N ALA A 112 6.63 4.99 -10.03
CA ALA A 112 6.73 5.70 -8.76
C ALA A 112 8.05 5.39 -8.05
N MET A 113 8.46 4.12 -8.04
CA MET A 113 9.76 3.67 -7.52
C MET A 113 10.92 4.33 -8.29
N HIS A 114 10.85 4.38 -9.62
CA HIS A 114 11.83 5.07 -10.44
C HIS A 114 11.91 6.56 -10.11
N ALA A 115 10.77 7.25 -10.00
CA ALA A 115 10.74 8.66 -9.62
C ALA A 115 11.35 8.90 -8.23
N LEU A 116 11.04 8.05 -7.25
CA LEU A 116 11.64 8.09 -5.93
C LEU A 116 13.16 7.85 -5.97
N ALA A 117 13.63 6.87 -6.74
CA ALA A 117 15.06 6.57 -6.91
C ALA A 117 15.81 7.75 -7.55
N GLN A 118 15.24 8.39 -8.58
CA GLN A 118 15.84 9.56 -9.22
C GLN A 118 15.98 10.74 -8.26
N ARG A 119 15.02 10.95 -7.35
CA ARG A 119 15.04 12.07 -6.40
C ARG A 119 15.87 11.82 -5.13
N ASN A 120 15.97 10.57 -4.68
CA ASN A 120 16.58 10.23 -3.38
C ASN A 120 17.88 9.41 -3.50
N GLY A 121 18.18 8.93 -4.71
CA GLY A 121 19.28 8.01 -4.97
C GLY A 121 18.83 6.55 -5.02
N PRO A 122 19.59 5.69 -5.72
CA PRO A 122 19.23 4.29 -6.00
C PRO A 122 19.17 3.41 -4.76
N GLU A 123 19.77 3.83 -3.64
CA GLU A 123 19.86 3.06 -2.39
C GLU A 123 19.07 3.70 -1.25
N ALA A 124 18.16 4.65 -1.52
CA ALA A 124 17.37 5.27 -0.47
C ALA A 124 16.48 4.23 0.25
N PRO A 125 16.30 4.34 1.59
CA PRO A 125 15.42 3.45 2.32
C PRO A 125 13.97 3.67 1.88
N LEU A 126 13.27 2.58 1.58
CA LEU A 126 11.90 2.59 1.09
C LEU A 126 10.93 2.20 2.21
N CYS A 127 9.90 3.02 2.37
CA CYS A 127 8.71 2.73 3.15
C CYS A 127 7.50 2.68 2.23
N VAL A 128 6.60 1.73 2.45
CA VAL A 128 5.34 1.61 1.69
C VAL A 128 4.17 1.76 2.65
N ILE A 129 3.20 2.58 2.29
CA ILE A 129 1.97 2.82 3.05
C ILE A 129 0.79 2.50 2.14
N ALA A 130 0.06 1.42 2.42
CA ALA A 130 -0.91 0.87 1.47
C ALA A 130 -2.29 0.63 2.11
N HIS A 131 -3.33 1.09 1.41
CA HIS A 131 -4.71 1.04 1.85
C HIS A 131 -5.49 -0.05 1.12
N SER A 132 -6.27 -0.87 1.82
CA SER A 132 -7.28 -1.76 1.20
C SER A 132 -6.69 -2.68 0.12
N LEU A 133 -7.27 -2.69 -1.10
CA LEU A 133 -6.72 -3.39 -2.26
C LEU A 133 -5.29 -2.92 -2.61
N GLY A 134 -4.95 -1.66 -2.35
CA GLY A 134 -3.59 -1.16 -2.51
C GLY A 134 -2.57 -1.94 -1.70
N ALA A 135 -2.94 -2.45 -0.51
CA ALA A 135 -2.07 -3.33 0.28
C ALA A 135 -1.89 -4.71 -0.36
N VAL A 136 -2.91 -5.22 -1.05
CA VAL A 136 -2.81 -6.45 -1.84
C VAL A 136 -1.91 -6.23 -3.04
N ILE A 137 -2.10 -5.12 -3.77
CA ILE A 137 -1.27 -4.74 -4.92
C ILE A 137 0.18 -4.60 -4.51
N ALA A 138 0.45 -3.86 -3.43
CA ALA A 138 1.79 -3.70 -2.87
C ALA A 138 2.39 -5.05 -2.47
N SER A 139 1.66 -5.87 -1.71
CA SER A 139 2.14 -7.19 -1.29
C SER A 139 2.50 -8.06 -2.49
N ASN A 140 1.66 -8.10 -3.53
CA ASN A 140 1.91 -8.85 -4.75
C ASN A 140 3.11 -8.30 -5.54
N PHE A 141 3.24 -6.99 -5.65
CA PHE A 141 4.36 -6.33 -6.33
C PHE A 141 5.70 -6.68 -5.67
N PHE A 142 5.81 -6.51 -4.35
CA PHE A 142 7.03 -6.88 -3.64
C PHE A 142 7.24 -8.39 -3.56
N TYR A 143 6.18 -9.20 -3.58
CA TYR A 143 6.30 -10.65 -3.67
C TYR A 143 6.95 -11.06 -4.99
N ASP A 144 6.51 -10.48 -6.11
CA ASP A 144 7.08 -10.77 -7.43
C ASP A 144 8.55 -10.30 -7.53
N LEU A 145 8.92 -9.20 -6.87
CA LEU A 145 10.32 -8.74 -6.76
C LEU A 145 11.19 -9.68 -5.92
N GLN A 146 10.67 -10.17 -4.78
CA GLN A 146 11.43 -11.03 -3.86
C GLN A 146 11.48 -12.49 -4.33
N TYR A 147 10.49 -12.93 -5.10
CA TYR A 147 10.33 -14.31 -5.55
C TYR A 147 10.01 -14.38 -7.05
N PRO A 148 10.91 -13.87 -7.92
CA PRO A 148 10.68 -13.84 -9.36
C PRO A 148 10.52 -15.26 -9.92
N SER A 149 9.66 -15.42 -10.92
CA SER A 149 9.44 -16.69 -11.62
C SER A 149 9.69 -16.53 -13.11
N SER A 150 9.98 -17.62 -13.81
CA SER A 150 10.16 -17.58 -15.27
C SER A 150 8.91 -17.10 -16.02
N SER A 151 7.73 -17.28 -15.43
CA SER A 151 6.45 -16.78 -15.95
C SER A 151 6.16 -15.32 -15.63
N ARG A 152 6.91 -14.71 -14.69
CA ARG A 152 6.62 -13.38 -14.14
C ARG A 152 7.89 -12.64 -13.80
N ILE A 153 8.25 -11.72 -14.68
CA ILE A 153 9.42 -10.87 -14.54
C ILE A 153 8.91 -9.47 -14.19
N PRO A 154 9.20 -8.97 -12.98
CA PRO A 154 8.84 -7.60 -12.60
C PRO A 154 9.47 -6.59 -13.56
N GLU A 155 8.70 -5.57 -13.93
CA GLU A 155 9.22 -4.46 -14.73
C GLU A 155 9.98 -3.50 -13.82
N ILE A 156 11.30 -3.41 -14.01
CA ILE A 156 12.21 -2.52 -13.27
C ILE A 156 12.83 -1.57 -14.30
N MET A 157 12.76 -0.25 -14.05
CA MET A 157 13.19 0.74 -15.03
C MET A 157 14.71 0.92 -15.01
N ASP A 158 15.31 0.96 -13.83
CA ASP A 158 16.75 0.87 -13.62
C ASP A 158 17.11 -0.34 -12.74
N VAL A 159 17.61 -1.40 -13.38
CA VAL A 159 18.02 -2.64 -12.71
C VAL A 159 19.16 -2.44 -11.71
N ASN A 160 19.91 -1.34 -11.80
CA ASN A 160 20.98 -1.04 -10.85
C ASN A 160 20.46 -0.34 -9.59
N ALA A 161 19.25 0.22 -9.61
CA ALA A 161 18.65 0.87 -8.46
C ALA A 161 18.12 -0.17 -7.45
N ALA A 162 18.79 -0.28 -6.29
CA ALA A 162 18.38 -1.16 -5.20
C ALA A 162 16.96 -0.86 -4.69
N LEU A 163 16.57 0.41 -4.71
CA LEU A 163 15.21 0.85 -4.44
C LEU A 163 14.24 0.20 -5.42
N GLU A 164 14.45 0.32 -6.73
CA GLU A 164 13.54 -0.25 -7.73
C GLU A 164 13.47 -1.79 -7.71
N ARG A 165 14.56 -2.45 -7.32
CA ARG A 165 14.57 -3.91 -7.07
C ARG A 165 13.80 -4.32 -5.81
N GLY A 166 13.42 -3.36 -4.95
CA GLY A 166 12.79 -3.62 -3.65
C GLY A 166 13.78 -4.06 -2.57
N ASP A 167 15.08 -3.98 -2.82
CA ASP A 167 16.14 -4.39 -1.89
C ASP A 167 16.19 -3.48 -0.65
N THR A 168 15.78 -2.22 -0.81
CA THR A 168 15.76 -1.22 0.26
C THR A 168 14.40 -1.08 0.94
N LEU A 169 13.47 -2.03 0.75
CA LEU A 169 12.21 -2.06 1.51
C LEU A 169 12.49 -2.26 3.00
N THR A 170 12.22 -1.24 3.81
CA THR A 170 12.50 -1.21 5.25
C THR A 170 11.23 -1.22 6.10
N ASN A 171 10.17 -0.57 5.63
CA ASN A 171 8.91 -0.46 6.35
C ASN A 171 7.72 -0.73 5.43
N PHE A 172 6.71 -1.42 5.95
CA PHE A 172 5.46 -1.66 5.25
C PHE A 172 4.27 -1.45 6.19
N TYR A 173 3.44 -0.47 5.88
CA TYR A 173 2.25 -0.15 6.66
C TYR A 173 1.02 -0.47 5.82
N THR A 174 0.21 -1.41 6.29
CA THR A 174 -1.06 -1.76 5.64
C THR A 174 -2.21 -1.30 6.52
N PHE A 175 -3.32 -0.87 5.92
CA PHE A 175 -4.50 -0.54 6.69
C PHE A 175 -5.79 -0.77 5.93
N GLY A 176 -6.83 -1.20 6.66
CA GLY A 176 -8.11 -1.60 6.05
C GLY A 176 -7.94 -2.71 5.01
N THR A 177 -6.92 -3.56 5.14
CA THR A 177 -6.53 -4.47 4.05
C THR A 177 -7.44 -5.69 3.93
N THR A 178 -7.74 -6.04 2.68
CA THR A 178 -8.48 -7.24 2.28
C THR A 178 -7.58 -8.42 1.95
N LEU A 179 -6.25 -8.27 2.10
CA LEU A 179 -5.24 -9.31 1.85
C LEU A 179 -5.59 -10.68 2.44
N PRO A 180 -6.26 -10.79 3.59
CA PRO A 180 -6.64 -12.10 4.12
C PRO A 180 -7.61 -12.88 3.23
N LEU A 181 -8.49 -12.20 2.51
CA LEU A 181 -9.40 -12.82 1.55
C LEU A 181 -8.66 -13.35 0.32
N TRP A 182 -7.54 -12.72 -0.03
CA TRP A 182 -6.69 -13.14 -1.15
C TRP A 182 -5.94 -14.44 -0.87
N SER A 183 -5.87 -14.86 0.39
CA SER A 183 -5.33 -16.18 0.77
C SER A 183 -6.06 -17.33 0.08
N LEU A 184 -7.36 -17.16 -0.20
CA LEU A 184 -8.21 -18.16 -0.85
C LEU A 184 -7.80 -18.49 -2.29
N ARG A 185 -6.90 -17.71 -2.90
CA ARG A 185 -6.35 -17.98 -4.24
C ARG A 185 -5.26 -19.04 -4.24
N TYR A 186 -4.73 -19.39 -3.07
CA TYR A 186 -3.58 -20.24 -2.93
C TYR A 186 -3.92 -21.45 -2.07
N ASP A 187 -3.43 -22.63 -2.46
CA ASP A 187 -3.53 -23.83 -1.62
C ASP A 187 -2.82 -23.63 -0.28
N ASN A 188 -1.71 -22.87 -0.29
CA ASN A 188 -0.93 -22.49 0.88
C ASN A 188 -0.57 -21.00 0.84
N PHE A 189 -1.18 -20.19 1.71
CA PHE A 189 -0.88 -18.76 1.85
C PHE A 189 0.18 -18.50 2.94
N SER A 190 1.29 -19.26 2.87
CA SER A 190 2.27 -19.36 3.95
C SER A 190 3.61 -18.70 3.63
N ARG A 191 3.65 -17.79 2.64
CA ARG A 191 4.87 -17.09 2.21
C ARG A 191 4.61 -15.60 2.02
N PRO A 192 4.58 -14.80 3.11
CA PRO A 192 4.50 -13.35 3.00
C PRO A 192 5.78 -12.76 2.38
N ILE A 193 5.69 -11.48 1.99
CA ILE A 193 6.89 -10.68 1.70
C ILE A 193 7.71 -10.46 2.98
N GLN A 194 9.01 -10.27 2.81
CA GLN A 194 9.93 -9.95 3.90
C GLN A 194 10.03 -8.44 4.05
N VAL A 195 9.86 -7.96 5.28
CA VAL A 195 10.02 -6.56 5.67
C VAL A 195 10.82 -6.51 6.97
N PRO A 196 12.06 -5.99 6.95
CA PRO A 196 12.81 -5.52 5.78
C PRO A 196 13.00 -6.58 4.70
N SER A 197 13.27 -6.14 3.48
CA SER A 197 13.72 -7.04 2.40
C SER A 197 14.98 -7.80 2.85
N SER A 198 15.14 -9.04 2.38
CA SER A 198 16.32 -9.86 2.68
C SER A 198 17.65 -9.19 2.34
N GLN A 199 17.65 -8.27 1.36
CA GLN A 199 18.82 -7.50 0.93
C GLN A 199 19.02 -6.21 1.73
N ALA A 200 18.04 -5.77 2.53
CA ALA A 200 18.10 -4.49 3.25
C ALA A 200 19.28 -4.42 4.23
N ALA A 201 19.72 -5.56 4.79
CA ALA A 201 20.87 -5.62 5.68
C ALA A 201 22.20 -5.26 4.99
N GLN A 202 22.29 -5.39 3.66
CA GLN A 202 23.47 -4.97 2.89
C GLN A 202 23.54 -3.45 2.76
N HIS A 203 22.39 -2.77 2.69
CA HIS A 203 22.28 -1.33 2.55
C HIS A 203 22.22 -0.62 3.91
N PHE A 204 21.53 -1.21 4.89
CA PHE A 204 21.30 -0.63 6.23
C PHE A 204 21.58 -1.67 7.32
N PRO A 205 22.85 -2.03 7.60
CA PRO A 205 23.19 -3.05 8.58
C PRO A 205 22.57 -2.79 9.96
N GLY A 206 21.85 -3.79 10.47
CA GLY A 206 21.20 -3.78 11.78
C GLY A 206 19.91 -2.95 11.87
N LEU A 207 19.41 -2.40 10.76
CA LEU A 207 18.09 -1.77 10.73
C LEU A 207 17.00 -2.84 10.86
N GLU A 208 16.19 -2.78 11.92
CA GLU A 208 15.14 -3.77 12.16
C GLU A 208 13.95 -3.65 11.20
N GLY A 209 13.61 -2.42 10.76
CA GLY A 209 12.38 -2.14 10.02
C GLY A 209 11.10 -2.61 10.71
N GLU A 210 9.99 -2.67 9.95
CA GLU A 210 8.74 -3.28 10.42
C GLU A 210 7.65 -3.38 9.35
N TRP A 211 6.84 -4.43 9.43
CA TRP A 211 5.50 -4.47 8.85
C TRP A 211 4.43 -4.33 9.93
N ILE A 212 3.63 -3.26 9.89
CA ILE A 212 2.50 -3.05 10.80
C ILE A 212 1.20 -2.99 10.00
N ASN A 213 0.18 -3.70 10.47
CA ASN A 213 -1.16 -3.65 9.89
C ASN A 213 -2.14 -2.95 10.82
N PHE A 214 -2.99 -2.08 10.29
CA PHE A 214 -4.05 -1.41 11.04
C PHE A 214 -5.42 -1.85 10.56
N TYR A 215 -6.32 -2.15 11.49
CA TYR A 215 -7.69 -2.55 11.18
C TYR A 215 -8.67 -1.95 12.18
N GLU A 216 -9.95 -1.94 11.83
CA GLU A 216 -11.03 -1.50 12.71
C GLU A 216 -12.09 -2.60 12.77
N ARG A 217 -12.65 -2.84 13.96
CA ARG A 217 -13.53 -3.99 14.20
C ARG A 217 -14.82 -3.97 13.35
N ASN A 218 -15.32 -2.79 12.99
CA ASN A 218 -16.50 -2.63 12.17
C ASN A 218 -16.17 -2.42 10.68
N ASP A 219 -14.89 -2.41 10.30
CA ASP A 219 -14.47 -2.37 8.90
C ASP A 219 -14.59 -3.76 8.29
N ILE A 220 -15.69 -3.98 7.56
CA ILE A 220 -15.99 -5.27 6.91
C ILE A 220 -14.99 -5.67 5.82
N LEU A 221 -14.08 -4.77 5.44
CA LEU A 221 -13.02 -5.04 4.45
C LEU A 221 -11.63 -5.13 5.09
N GLY A 222 -11.48 -4.65 6.33
CA GLY A 222 -10.20 -4.57 7.03
C GLY A 222 -10.03 -5.69 8.05
N TYR A 223 -9.00 -6.52 7.87
CA TYR A 223 -8.76 -7.69 8.72
C TYR A 223 -7.35 -7.70 9.30
N PRO A 224 -7.13 -8.34 10.48
CA PRO A 224 -5.79 -8.61 10.99
C PRO A 224 -5.07 -9.63 10.08
N LEU A 225 -3.74 -9.50 9.96
CA LEU A 225 -2.91 -10.34 9.09
C LEU A 225 -2.27 -11.52 9.84
N ARG A 226 -1.82 -11.32 11.07
CA ARG A 226 -1.09 -12.34 11.85
C ARG A 226 -1.89 -13.63 12.07
N PRO A 227 -3.21 -13.62 12.27
CA PRO A 227 -3.96 -14.86 12.53
C PRO A 227 -4.12 -15.81 11.34
N ILE A 228 -3.77 -15.38 10.12
CA ILE A 228 -4.08 -16.14 8.90
C ILE A 228 -3.15 -17.33 8.73
N ASP A 229 -1.88 -17.17 9.06
CA ASP A 229 -0.85 -18.19 8.93
C ASP A 229 0.35 -17.86 9.85
N PRO A 230 1.04 -18.86 10.43
CA PRO A 230 2.25 -18.64 11.23
C PRO A 230 3.34 -17.82 10.54
N ALA A 231 3.49 -17.92 9.21
CA ALA A 231 4.45 -17.13 8.45
C ALA A 231 4.07 -15.64 8.46
N TYR A 232 2.77 -15.31 8.35
CA TYR A 232 2.30 -13.93 8.50
C TYR A 232 2.45 -13.44 9.94
N ALA A 233 2.23 -14.29 10.95
CA ALA A 233 2.51 -13.94 12.35
C ALA A 233 4.00 -13.60 12.60
N ALA A 234 4.91 -14.20 11.84
CA ALA A 234 6.34 -13.91 11.90
C ALA A 234 6.73 -12.65 11.10
N ALA A 235 6.12 -12.43 9.93
CA ALA A 235 6.45 -11.29 9.07
C ALA A 235 5.81 -9.97 9.53
N VAL A 236 4.55 -10.01 10.00
CA VAL A 236 3.82 -8.82 10.46
C VAL A 236 4.12 -8.59 11.93
N LYS A 237 4.86 -7.52 12.24
CA LYS A 237 5.29 -7.19 13.60
C LYS A 237 4.11 -6.97 14.54
N GLU A 238 3.04 -6.30 14.07
CA GLU A 238 1.87 -6.03 14.89
C GLU A 238 0.60 -5.81 14.02
N ASP A 239 -0.53 -6.34 14.49
CA ASP A 239 -1.88 -5.94 14.05
C ASP A 239 -2.45 -4.97 15.09
N ILE A 240 -2.73 -3.73 14.69
CA ILE A 240 -3.18 -2.67 15.59
C ILE A 240 -4.63 -2.32 15.29
N GLU A 241 -5.52 -2.61 16.24
CA GLU A 241 -6.90 -2.11 16.20
C GLU A 241 -6.91 -0.58 16.40
N ILE A 242 -7.46 0.14 15.43
CA ILE A 242 -7.70 1.58 15.53
C ILE A 242 -9.16 1.89 15.24
N ARG A 243 -9.73 2.81 16.02
CA ARG A 243 -11.10 3.26 15.81
C ARG A 243 -11.10 4.36 14.74
N VAL A 244 -11.74 4.10 13.61
CA VAL A 244 -11.93 5.05 12.52
C VAL A 244 -13.42 5.27 12.26
N GLY A 245 -13.84 6.52 12.06
CA GLY A 245 -15.24 6.88 11.82
C GLY A 245 -16.13 6.98 13.07
N GLY A 246 -17.40 7.35 12.85
CA GLY A 246 -18.48 7.40 13.86
C GLY A 246 -19.58 6.36 13.59
N PRO A 247 -20.60 6.25 14.47
CA PRO A 247 -21.64 5.20 14.40
C PRO A 247 -22.41 5.15 13.06
N ALA A 248 -22.49 6.27 12.34
CA ALA A 248 -23.19 6.38 11.05
C ALA A 248 -22.32 6.07 9.81
N THR A 249 -21.00 5.88 9.98
CA THR A 249 -20.08 5.63 8.86
C THR A 249 -19.58 4.20 8.79
N SER A 250 -19.72 3.40 9.84
CA SER A 250 -19.18 2.02 9.98
C SER A 250 -19.70 0.97 9.00
N TRP A 251 -20.58 1.32 8.05
CA TRP A 251 -21.19 0.39 7.10
C TRP A 251 -21.11 0.87 5.63
N ASN A 252 -20.37 1.94 5.34
CA ASN A 252 -20.27 2.49 3.98
C ASN A 252 -18.81 2.80 3.57
N PRO A 253 -18.50 2.98 2.27
CA PRO A 253 -17.13 3.17 1.78
C PRO A 253 -16.36 4.35 2.41
N LEU A 254 -17.04 5.28 3.09
CA LEU A 254 -16.43 6.44 3.75
C LEU A 254 -15.76 6.07 5.09
N SER A 255 -16.14 4.99 5.79
CA SER A 255 -15.38 4.54 6.99
C SER A 255 -13.98 4.04 6.63
N HIS A 256 -13.86 3.42 5.46
CA HIS A 256 -12.60 2.96 4.91
C HIS A 256 -11.64 4.13 4.59
N GLY A 257 -12.18 5.33 4.37
CA GLY A 257 -11.37 6.56 4.28
C GLY A 257 -10.91 7.11 5.65
N GLY A 258 -11.54 6.71 6.75
CA GLY A 258 -11.29 7.28 8.09
C GLY A 258 -9.87 7.04 8.62
N TYR A 259 -9.18 6.01 8.09
CA TYR A 259 -7.80 5.70 8.40
C TYR A 259 -6.85 6.87 8.09
N PHE A 260 -7.04 7.56 6.97
CA PHE A 260 -6.15 8.62 6.48
C PHE A 260 -5.99 9.75 7.50
N ALA A 261 -7.05 10.04 8.27
CA ALA A 261 -7.07 11.09 9.28
C ALA A 261 -6.75 10.61 10.71
N SER A 262 -6.50 9.31 10.93
CA SER A 262 -6.28 8.75 12.26
C SER A 262 -4.96 9.24 12.86
N GLU A 263 -5.03 10.06 13.93
CA GLU A 263 -3.82 10.54 14.60
C GLU A 263 -2.99 9.39 15.19
N ARG A 264 -3.65 8.35 15.73
CA ARG A 264 -2.97 7.17 16.31
C ARG A 264 -2.18 6.38 15.26
N MET A 265 -2.78 6.17 14.08
CA MET A 265 -2.12 5.49 12.97
C MET A 265 -0.93 6.30 12.46
N ASN A 266 -1.17 7.57 12.13
CA ASN A 266 -0.14 8.45 11.60
C ASN A 266 1.02 8.64 12.59
N LEU A 267 0.75 8.68 13.90
CA LEU A 267 1.80 8.73 14.92
C LEU A 267 2.65 7.47 14.93
N ARG A 268 2.03 6.28 14.84
CA ARG A 268 2.74 5.00 14.82
C ARG A 268 3.61 4.84 13.57
N ILE A 269 3.14 5.32 12.43
CA ILE A 269 3.90 5.37 11.17
C ILE A 269 5.07 6.36 11.31
N ALA A 270 4.80 7.58 11.80
CA ALA A 270 5.83 8.61 11.99
C ALA A 270 6.97 8.14 12.90
N GLN A 271 6.66 7.43 13.99
CA GLN A 271 7.67 6.85 14.87
C GLN A 271 8.58 5.83 14.16
N GLY A 272 8.02 5.00 13.27
CA GLY A 272 8.81 4.05 12.51
C GLY A 272 9.68 4.72 11.44
N LEU A 273 9.12 5.70 10.73
CA LEU A 273 9.87 6.50 9.76
C LEU A 273 11.00 7.30 10.42
N ALA A 274 10.76 7.90 11.59
CA ALA A 274 11.78 8.59 12.37
C ALA A 274 12.92 7.63 12.78
N ARG A 275 12.59 6.43 13.28
CA ARG A 275 13.61 5.40 13.59
C ARG A 275 14.45 5.03 12.38
N THR A 276 13.81 4.78 11.23
CA THR A 276 14.51 4.45 9.98
C THR A 276 15.42 5.60 9.55
N TRP A 277 14.91 6.83 9.51
CA TRP A 277 15.69 8.00 9.12
C TRP A 277 16.90 8.23 10.04
N THR A 278 16.70 8.18 11.36
CA THR A 278 17.78 8.35 12.35
C THR A 278 18.83 7.26 12.22
N TRP A 279 18.44 6.02 11.96
CA TRP A 279 19.40 4.92 11.79
C TRP A 279 20.25 5.08 10.54
N VAL A 280 19.64 5.49 9.42
CA VAL A 280 20.33 5.64 8.14
C VAL A 280 21.25 6.87 8.10
N ASN A 281 20.95 7.90 8.90
CA ASN A 281 21.72 9.16 8.93
C ASN A 281 22.58 9.33 10.20
N ARG A 282 22.86 8.24 10.92
CA ARG A 282 23.75 8.24 12.10
C ARG A 282 25.23 8.39 11.74
#